data_AF-A0A350AT50-F1
#
_entry.id   AF-A0A350AT50-F1
#
_cell.length_a   1.000
_cell.length_b   1.000
_cell.length_c   1.000
_cell.angle_alpha   90.00
_cell.angle_beta   90.00
_cell.angle_gamma   90.00
#
_symmetry.space_group_name_H-M   'P 1'
#
loop_
_entity.id
_entity.type
_entity.pdbx_description
1 polymer ?
#
loop_
_entity_poly.entity_id
_entity_poly.type
_entity_poly.pdbx_seq_one_letter_code
_entity_poly.pdbx_strand_id
1 'polypeptide(L)'
;MNKQKAIGQWIIWFVFLQSALVIHFVLGGGFPEGDNATEPMAAVVWAACIAPILIATGIRWLVIPKLQDPSKLFIAMILGLVLSEQPIFISLFLIGDEYPQNQIAVLMVSVMSLIQLAPSYLTPGYKLDSEV
;
A
#
# COMPACT_ATOMS: atom_id res chain seq x y z
N MET A 1 17.05 6.50 -17.81
CA MET A 1 15.72 7.15 -17.69
C MET A 1 15.90 8.66 -17.51
N ASN A 2 15.03 9.50 -18.08
CA ASN A 2 15.09 10.97 -17.90
C ASN A 2 14.71 11.35 -16.46
N LYS A 3 15.45 12.27 -15.82
CA LYS A 3 15.20 12.76 -14.44
C LYS A 3 13.75 13.22 -14.25
N GLN A 4 13.15 13.83 -15.27
CA GLN A 4 11.76 14.28 -15.23
C GLN A 4 10.76 13.12 -15.01
N LYS A 5 11.02 11.95 -15.61
CA LYS A 5 10.16 10.76 -15.42
C LYS A 5 10.26 10.20 -14.00
N ALA A 6 11.45 10.24 -13.41
CA ALA A 6 11.67 9.77 -12.04
C ALA A 6 10.92 10.64 -11.03
N ILE A 7 10.97 11.97 -11.21
CA ILE A 7 10.22 12.92 -10.38
C ILE A 7 8.71 12.62 -10.47
N GLY A 8 8.19 12.40 -11.67
CA GLY A 8 6.77 12.04 -11.85
C GLY A 8 6.35 10.79 -11.08
N GLN A 9 7.21 9.76 -11.04
CA GLN A 9 6.93 8.52 -10.31
C GLN A 9 6.95 8.72 -8.80
N TRP A 10 7.89 9.52 -8.29
CA TRP A 10 7.92 9.91 -6.87
C TRP A 10 6.68 10.71 -6.46
N ILE A 11 6.21 11.63 -7.31
CA ILE A 11 4.97 12.37 -7.08
C ILE A 11 3.79 11.41 -7.01
N ILE A 12 3.66 10.48 -7.96
CA ILE A 12 2.56 9.52 -7.97
C ILE A 12 2.57 8.65 -6.71
N TRP A 13 3.73 8.09 -6.36
CA TRP A 13 3.87 7.32 -5.12
C TRP A 13 3.47 8.15 -3.89
N PHE A 14 3.92 9.40 -3.81
CA PHE A 14 3.59 10.27 -2.69
C PHE A 14 2.10 10.61 -2.64
N VAL A 15 1.44 10.79 -3.79
CA VAL A 15 -0.02 10.99 -3.86
C VAL A 15 -0.77 9.81 -3.27
N PHE A 16 -0.37 8.56 -3.58
CA PHE A 16 -0.97 7.37 -2.98
C PHE A 16 -0.72 7.27 -1.47
N LEU A 17 0.46 7.70 -1.00
CA LEU A 17 0.75 7.75 0.42
C LEU A 17 -0.12 8.79 1.15
N GLN A 18 -0.34 9.95 0.54
CA GLN A 18 -1.20 10.98 1.12
C GLN A 18 -2.68 10.59 1.03
N SER A 19 -3.12 9.95 -0.07
CA SER A 19 -4.51 9.51 -0.22
C SER A 19 -4.90 8.51 0.87
N ALA A 20 -4.01 7.60 1.26
CA ALA A 20 -4.24 6.69 2.39
C ALA A 20 -4.67 7.42 3.67
N LEU A 21 -4.01 8.54 4.00
CA LEU A 21 -4.36 9.37 5.15
C LEU A 21 -5.62 10.19 4.88
N VAL A 22 -5.72 10.83 3.71
CA VAL A 22 -6.89 11.65 3.36
C VAL A 22 -8.18 10.82 3.38
N ILE A 23 -8.17 9.61 2.82
CA ILE A 23 -9.31 8.69 2.81
C ILE A 23 -9.73 8.39 4.25
N HIS A 24 -8.78 8.02 5.12
CA HIS A 24 -9.09 7.69 6.50
C HIS A 24 -9.60 8.90 7.31
N PHE A 25 -8.96 10.06 7.17
CA PHE A 25 -9.34 11.26 7.93
C PHE A 25 -10.60 11.95 7.40
N VAL A 26 -10.80 12.00 6.08
CA VAL A 26 -11.94 12.70 5.46
C VAL A 26 -13.18 11.82 5.40
N LEU A 27 -13.03 10.54 5.07
CA LEU A 27 -14.18 9.62 4.98
C LEU A 27 -14.44 8.88 6.29
N GLY A 28 -13.40 8.54 7.03
CA GLY A 28 -13.51 7.82 8.32
C GLY A 28 -13.74 8.71 9.53
N GLY A 29 -13.74 10.04 9.38
CA GLY A 29 -13.99 10.97 10.49
C GLY A 29 -12.82 11.14 11.46
N GLY A 30 -11.63 10.62 11.15
CA GLY A 30 -10.43 10.73 11.97
C GLY A 30 -9.86 9.37 12.36
N PHE A 31 -9.12 9.33 13.47
CA PHE A 31 -8.70 8.06 14.05
C PHE A 31 -9.83 7.47 14.90
N PRO A 32 -10.20 6.20 14.69
CA PRO A 32 -11.18 5.51 15.54
C PRO A 32 -10.69 5.44 16.99
N GLU A 33 -11.59 5.68 17.93
CA GLU A 33 -11.31 5.62 19.37
C GLU A 33 -12.12 4.50 20.03
N GLY A 34 -11.57 3.91 21.09
CA GLY A 34 -12.24 2.88 21.89
C GLY A 34 -11.64 1.48 21.74
N ASP A 35 -12.35 0.52 22.32
CA ASP A 35 -11.98 -0.90 22.30
C ASP A 35 -12.73 -1.64 21.18
N ASN A 36 -12.08 -2.65 20.64
CA ASN A 36 -12.74 -3.59 19.73
C ASN A 36 -13.89 -4.31 20.45
N ALA A 37 -14.91 -4.70 19.67
CA ALA A 37 -15.93 -5.64 20.12
C ALA A 37 -15.29 -6.91 20.70
N THR A 38 -15.99 -7.52 21.66
CA THR A 38 -15.55 -8.76 22.33
C THR A 38 -15.56 -9.96 21.39
N GLU A 39 -16.44 -9.96 20.40
CA GLU A 39 -16.46 -10.96 19.35
C GLU A 39 -15.32 -10.72 18.37
N PRO A 40 -14.65 -11.77 17.87
CA PRO A 40 -13.57 -11.59 16.92
C PRO A 40 -14.09 -11.19 15.54
N MET A 41 -13.37 -10.26 14.88
CA MET A 41 -13.67 -9.89 13.51
C MET A 41 -13.62 -11.11 12.57
N ALA A 42 -14.60 -11.21 11.67
CA ALA A 42 -14.72 -12.31 10.73
C ALA A 42 -13.43 -12.54 9.93
N ALA A 43 -12.98 -13.81 9.87
CA ALA A 43 -11.75 -14.19 9.21
C ALA A 43 -11.69 -13.80 7.72
N VAL A 44 -12.85 -13.76 7.05
CA VAL A 44 -12.95 -13.34 5.64
C VAL A 44 -12.59 -11.86 5.47
N VAL A 45 -12.97 -10.99 6.42
CA VAL A 45 -12.63 -9.56 6.39
C VAL A 45 -11.12 -9.38 6.61
N TRP A 46 -10.55 -10.13 7.56
CA TRP A 46 -9.10 -10.18 7.75
C TRP A 46 -8.36 -10.62 6.48
N ALA A 47 -8.82 -11.70 5.84
CA ALA A 47 -8.24 -12.18 4.59
C ALA A 47 -8.33 -11.13 3.48
N ALA A 48 -9.46 -10.42 3.37
CA ALA A 48 -9.66 -9.36 2.39
C ALA A 48 -8.72 -8.16 2.59
N CYS A 49 -8.33 -7.85 3.84
CA CYS A 49 -7.34 -6.81 4.13
C CYS A 49 -5.90 -7.28 3.93
N ILE A 50 -5.56 -8.49 4.39
CA ILE A 50 -4.17 -8.97 4.40
C ILE A 50 -3.72 -9.49 3.04
N ALA A 51 -4.58 -10.23 2.32
CA ALA A 51 -4.22 -10.81 1.02
C ALA A 51 -3.66 -9.79 0.02
N PRO A 52 -4.30 -8.63 -0.25
CA PRO A 52 -3.76 -7.68 -1.21
C PRO A 52 -2.43 -7.06 -0.76
N ILE A 53 -2.19 -6.89 0.55
CA ILE A 53 -0.91 -6.44 1.10
C ILE A 53 0.21 -7.46 0.83
N LEU A 54 -0.09 -8.75 1.05
CA LEU A 54 0.87 -9.82 0.76
C LEU A 54 1.20 -9.89 -0.73
N ILE A 55 0.20 -9.71 -1.59
CA ILE A 55 0.40 -9.67 -3.05
C ILE A 55 1.24 -8.45 -3.43
N ALA A 56 0.96 -7.26 -2.89
CA ALA A 56 1.73 -6.04 -3.12
C ALA A 56 3.20 -6.19 -2.68
N THR A 57 3.41 -6.81 -1.52
CA THR A 57 4.74 -7.17 -1.02
C THR A 57 5.42 -8.16 -1.97
N GLY A 58 4.71 -9.19 -2.43
CA GLY A 58 5.21 -10.12 -3.44
C GLY A 58 5.61 -9.44 -4.74
N ILE A 59 4.84 -8.45 -5.22
CA ILE A 59 5.19 -7.65 -6.40
C ILE A 59 6.52 -6.92 -6.17
N ARG A 60 6.70 -6.32 -4.98
CA ARG A 60 7.92 -5.56 -4.64
C ARG A 60 9.18 -6.41 -4.60
N TRP A 61 9.09 -7.62 -4.03
CA TRP A 61 10.25 -8.45 -3.73
C TRP A 61 10.50 -9.55 -4.76
N LEU A 62 9.47 -10.06 -5.45
CA LEU A 62 9.59 -11.17 -6.40
C LEU A 62 9.47 -10.74 -7.86
N VAL A 63 8.63 -9.74 -8.15
CA VAL A 63 8.33 -9.32 -9.54
C VAL A 63 9.24 -8.18 -9.98
N ILE A 64 9.29 -7.07 -9.23
CA ILE A 64 10.07 -5.88 -9.57
C ILE A 64 11.55 -6.18 -9.84
N PRO A 65 12.27 -7.00 -9.03
CA PRO A 65 13.67 -7.30 -9.30
C PRO A 65 13.92 -8.05 -10.61
N LYS A 66 12.91 -8.75 -11.14
CA LYS A 66 13.01 -9.52 -12.38
C LYS A 66 12.66 -8.69 -13.62
N LEU A 67 12.16 -7.47 -13.46
CA LEU A 67 11.75 -6.60 -14.55
C LEU A 67 12.89 -5.65 -14.95
N GLN A 68 13.23 -5.64 -16.23
CA GLN A 68 14.25 -4.75 -16.79
C GLN A 68 13.64 -3.56 -17.57
N ASP A 69 12.38 -3.69 -17.99
CA ASP A 69 11.67 -2.65 -18.75
C ASP A 69 11.11 -1.58 -17.80
N PRO A 70 11.53 -0.30 -17.93
CA PRO A 70 11.02 0.80 -17.11
C PRO A 70 9.49 0.96 -17.14
N SER A 71 8.86 0.63 -18.26
CA SER A 71 7.39 0.72 -18.40
C SER A 71 6.70 -0.34 -17.55
N LYS A 72 7.24 -1.57 -17.56
CA LYS A 72 6.70 -2.68 -16.75
C LYS A 72 6.94 -2.47 -15.27
N LEU A 73 8.11 -1.92 -14.90
CA LEU A 73 8.42 -1.54 -13.52
C LEU A 73 7.42 -0.49 -12.99
N PHE A 74 7.10 0.52 -13.81
CA PHE A 74 6.10 1.52 -13.42
C PHE A 74 4.71 0.90 -13.25
N ILE A 75 4.27 0.04 -14.19
CA ILE A 75 2.97 -0.64 -14.06
C ILE A 75 2.93 -1.52 -12.79
N ALA A 76 3.98 -2.29 -12.52
CA ALA A 76 4.09 -3.13 -11.33
C ALA A 76 4.01 -2.30 -10.04
N MET A 77 4.65 -1.12 -10.01
CA MET A 77 4.51 -0.19 -8.90
C MET A 77 3.06 0.24 -8.69
N ILE A 78 2.37 0.69 -9.75
CA ILE A 78 0.98 1.14 -9.66
C ILE A 78 0.07 0.01 -9.15
N LEU A 79 0.24 -1.21 -9.65
CA LEU A 79 -0.52 -2.36 -9.16
C LEU A 79 -0.28 -2.62 -7.68
N GLY A 80 0.97 -2.55 -7.22
CA GLY A 80 1.30 -2.67 -5.80
C GLY A 80 0.67 -1.57 -4.95
N LEU A 81 0.64 -0.32 -5.43
CA LEU A 81 0.07 0.81 -4.72
C LEU A 81 -1.44 0.66 -4.55
N VAL A 82 -2.15 0.33 -5.62
CA VAL A 82 -3.61 0.09 -5.59
C VAL A 82 -3.97 -1.06 -4.65
N LEU A 83 -3.20 -2.16 -4.69
CA LEU A 83 -3.39 -3.28 -3.76
C LEU A 83 -3.10 -2.89 -2.30
N SER A 84 -2.15 -2.00 -2.05
CA SER A 84 -1.84 -1.53 -0.70
C SER A 84 -2.86 -0.55 -0.14
N GLU A 85 -3.61 0.15 -1.00
CA GLU A 85 -4.65 1.11 -0.60
C GLU A 85 -6.02 0.46 -0.40
N GLN A 86 -6.34 -0.62 -1.15
CA GLN A 86 -7.61 -1.34 -1.05
C GLN A 86 -8.04 -1.70 0.40
N PRO A 87 -7.14 -2.19 1.30
CA PRO A 87 -7.53 -2.54 2.67
C PRO A 87 -8.05 -1.35 3.47
N ILE A 88 -7.66 -0.11 3.13
CA ILE A 88 -8.14 1.10 3.80
C ILE A 88 -9.63 1.29 3.52
N PHE A 89 -10.07 1.06 2.28
CA PHE A 89 -11.50 1.10 1.94
C PHE A 89 -12.28 -0.04 2.60
N ILE A 90 -11.72 -1.26 2.61
CA ILE A 90 -12.35 -2.39 3.29
C ILE A 90 -12.47 -2.11 4.80
N SER A 91 -11.43 -1.55 5.40
CA SER A 91 -11.43 -1.14 6.80
C SER A 91 -12.54 -0.14 7.10
N LEU A 92 -12.68 0.90 6.29
CA LEU A 92 -13.70 1.93 6.52
C LEU A 92 -15.13 1.41 6.34
N PHE A 93 -15.38 0.58 5.33
CA PHE A 93 -16.75 0.18 4.98
C PHE A 93 -17.21 -1.16 5.55
N LEU A 94 -16.30 -2.12 5.78
CA LEU A 94 -16.65 -3.48 6.20
C LEU A 94 -16.26 -3.77 7.65
N ILE A 95 -15.22 -3.13 8.18
CA ILE A 95 -14.88 -3.26 9.61
C ILE A 95 -15.78 -2.32 10.43
N GLY A 96 -15.87 -1.05 10.02
CA GLY A 96 -16.71 -0.07 10.70
C GLY A 96 -16.33 0.14 12.16
N ASP A 97 -17.17 0.88 12.89
CA ASP A 97 -16.85 1.39 14.22
C ASP A 97 -16.78 0.31 15.33
N GLU A 98 -17.09 -0.94 15.00
CA GLU A 98 -17.04 -2.07 15.94
C GLU A 98 -15.61 -2.49 16.29
N TYR A 99 -14.63 -2.21 15.42
CA TYR A 99 -13.23 -2.62 15.64
C TYR A 99 -12.24 -1.49 15.38
N PRO A 100 -12.26 -0.41 16.19
CA PRO A 100 -11.41 0.76 16.01
C PRO A 100 -9.90 0.42 15.97
N GLN A 101 -9.44 -0.48 16.83
CA GLN A 101 -8.02 -0.86 16.88
C GLN A 101 -7.60 -1.68 15.65
N ASN A 102 -8.50 -2.53 15.13
CA ASN A 102 -8.23 -3.27 13.90
C ASN A 102 -8.14 -2.34 12.70
N GLN A 103 -8.96 -1.30 12.63
CA GLN A 103 -8.86 -0.31 11.57
C GLN A 103 -7.51 0.41 11.58
N ILE A 104 -7.03 0.80 12.76
CA ILE A 104 -5.71 1.43 12.92
C ILE A 104 -4.61 0.45 12.47
N ALA A 105 -4.70 -0.82 12.86
CA ALA A 105 -3.74 -1.84 12.43
C ALA A 105 -3.73 -2.00 10.90
N VAL A 106 -4.90 -2.09 10.27
CA VAL A 106 -5.01 -2.19 8.81
C VAL A 106 -4.44 -0.94 8.12
N LEU A 107 -4.72 0.26 8.64
CA LEU A 107 -4.15 1.50 8.12
C LEU A 107 -2.63 1.50 8.22
N MET A 108 -2.07 1.17 9.40
CA MET A 108 -0.62 1.13 9.63
C MET A 108 0.08 0.17 8.66
N VAL A 109 -0.44 -1.06 8.51
CA VAL A 109 0.17 -2.06 7.63
C VAL A 109 0.02 -1.64 6.15
N SER A 110 -1.11 -1.03 5.78
CA SER A 110 -1.32 -0.49 4.42
C SER A 110 -0.32 0.62 4.10
N VAL A 111 -0.11 1.56 5.01
CA VAL A 111 0.88 2.64 4.88
C VAL A 111 2.30 2.06 4.78
N MET A 112 2.65 1.08 5.61
CA MET A 112 3.95 0.41 5.50
C MET A 112 4.13 -0.29 4.15
N SER A 113 3.06 -0.90 3.62
CA SER A 113 3.06 -1.51 2.29
C SER A 113 3.23 -0.47 1.16
N LEU A 114 2.63 0.71 1.28
CA LEU A 114 2.86 1.83 0.36
C LEU A 114 4.31 2.31 0.42
N ILE A 115 4.90 2.42 1.62
CA ILE A 115 6.28 2.89 1.80
C ILE A 115 7.28 1.96 1.12
N GLN A 116 7.17 0.64 1.28
CA GLN A 116 8.10 -0.30 0.65
C GLN A 116 8.09 -0.24 -0.89
N LEU A 117 7.00 0.25 -1.49
CA LEU A 117 6.84 0.38 -2.94
C LEU A 117 7.45 1.65 -3.54
N ALA A 118 8.17 2.46 -2.74
CA ALA A 118 8.83 3.66 -3.21
C ALA A 118 9.68 3.43 -4.49
N PRO A 119 9.63 4.34 -5.49
CA PRO A 119 10.20 4.17 -6.83
C PRO A 119 11.74 4.30 -6.89
N SER A 120 12.44 3.89 -5.83
CA SER A 120 13.91 3.89 -5.75
C SER A 120 14.56 3.13 -6.92
N TYR A 121 14.01 1.96 -7.27
CA TYR A 121 14.46 1.11 -8.39
C TYR A 121 14.24 1.71 -9.78
N LEU A 122 13.43 2.76 -9.90
CA LEU A 122 13.23 3.50 -11.13
C LEU A 122 14.14 4.74 -11.20
N THR A 123 14.82 5.12 -10.12
CA THR A 123 15.59 6.37 -10.07
C THR A 123 16.94 6.23 -10.81
N PRO A 124 17.36 7.20 -11.64
CA PRO A 124 18.64 7.14 -12.35
C PRO A 124 19.83 6.98 -11.39
N GLY A 125 20.66 5.97 -11.62
CA GLY A 125 21.83 5.67 -10.78
C GLY A 125 21.61 4.56 -9.75
N TYR A 126 20.38 4.07 -9.58
CA TYR A 126 20.12 2.86 -8.79
C TYR A 126 20.59 1.62 -9.56
N LYS A 127 21.53 0.87 -8.98
CA LYS A 127 21.93 -0.45 -9.49
C LYS A 127 21.01 -1.48 -8.84
N LEU A 128 20.23 -2.20 -9.65
CA LEU A 128 19.67 -3.47 -9.20
C LEU A 128 20.87 -4.42 -9.14
N ASP A 129 21.30 -4.78 -7.94
CA ASP A 129 22.33 -5.81 -7.76
C ASP A 129 21.83 -7.08 -8.45
N SER A 130 22.39 -7.30 -9.64
CA SER A 130 22.04 -8.38 -10.55
C SER A 130 23.16 -9.40 -10.51
N GLU A 131 23.54 -9.83 -9.31
CA GLU A 131 24.47 -10.95 -9.10
C GLU A 131 24.11 -11.67 -7.79
N VAL A 132 23.22 -12.69 -7.91
CA VAL A 132 23.41 -14.06 -7.39
C VAL A 132 22.63 -15.00 -8.31
#